data_AF-K2LYY3-F1
#
_entry.id   AF-K2LYY3-F1
#
_cell.length_a   1.000
_cell.length_b   1.000
_cell.length_c   1.000
_cell.angle_alpha   90.00
_cell.angle_beta   90.00
_cell.angle_gamma   90.00
#
_symmetry.space_group_name_H-M   'P 1'
#
loop_
_entity.id
_entity.type
_entity.pdbx_description
1 polymer ?
#
loop_
_entity_poly.entity_id
_entity_poly.type
_entity_poly.pdbx_seq_one_letter_code
_entity_poly.pdbx_strand_id
1 'polypeptide(L)'
;AYIIRSYTTRTYEGMARVLLGPGFDYVTAVIRSLNTFGGSVAFIISVGDIFKAILENTNAPEYWKSKSGNRLLTSLLWLTVMLPLVIPRHVNSLRHISAVGIVFVIYFVVMLIVHSGMNGLSENAKNLHVTGSTTDEGIHLFGTGNTALDGLGVFMFAFLCQVNSFEVYWDMSDRSASRFTLCSAIAMLLCFIVYGSTAVFGYLDFGNRATVSALLLYNPVKEPEVMVAYIGLLVKLCASFPIISMATRNSLYHSVGWDPDKLPFWKHCIVVVSLAVAALLFGLFIPSINM
;
A
#
# COMPACT_ATOMS: atom_id res chain seq x y z
N ALA A 1 -15.93 -14.88 14.74
CA ALA A 1 -15.69 -16.33 14.87
C ALA A 1 -16.99 -17.15 14.80
N TYR A 2 -17.98 -16.90 15.67
CA TYR A 2 -19.23 -17.67 15.73
C TYR A 2 -20.07 -17.55 14.44
N ILE A 3 -20.21 -16.34 13.89
CA ILE A 3 -21.08 -16.05 12.73
C ILE A 3 -20.58 -16.67 11.41
N ILE A 4 -19.27 -16.70 11.19
CA ILE A 4 -18.66 -17.33 10.01
C ILE A 4 -18.96 -18.84 10.00
N ARG A 5 -18.97 -19.46 11.17
CA ARG A 5 -19.19 -20.90 11.35
C ARG A 5 -20.66 -21.30 11.28
N SER A 6 -21.57 -20.42 11.73
CA SER A 6 -23.01 -20.69 11.76
C SER A 6 -23.75 -20.32 10.47
N TYR A 7 -23.25 -19.36 9.68
CA TYR A 7 -23.97 -18.86 8.49
C TYR A 7 -23.23 -19.08 7.15
N THR A 8 -22.06 -19.75 7.16
CA THR A 8 -21.31 -20.09 5.93
C THR A 8 -21.07 -18.89 5.00
N THR A 9 -20.90 -17.70 5.56
CA THR A 9 -20.67 -16.48 4.79
C THR A 9 -19.21 -16.44 4.31
N ARG A 10 -19.02 -16.44 2.98
CA ARG A 10 -17.69 -16.45 2.34
C ARG A 10 -17.12 -15.06 2.06
N THR A 11 -17.90 -14.01 2.31
CA THR A 11 -17.54 -12.62 1.98
C THR A 11 -17.78 -11.67 3.15
N TYR A 12 -17.02 -10.58 3.18
CA TYR A 12 -17.13 -9.54 4.21
C TYR A 12 -18.54 -8.93 4.21
N GLU A 13 -19.09 -8.71 3.02
CA GLU A 13 -20.42 -8.19 2.75
C GLU A 13 -21.53 -9.15 3.24
N GLY A 14 -21.31 -10.46 3.08
CA GLY A 14 -22.23 -11.48 3.59
C GLY A 14 -22.30 -11.49 5.11
N MET A 15 -21.18 -11.24 5.80
CA MET A 15 -21.18 -11.07 7.26
C MET A 15 -21.94 -9.80 7.67
N ALA A 16 -21.74 -8.69 6.97
CA ALA A 16 -22.45 -7.44 7.25
C ALA A 16 -23.97 -7.62 7.11
N ARG A 17 -24.43 -8.35 6.08
CA ARG A 17 -25.86 -8.69 5.90
C ARG A 17 -26.45 -9.42 7.11
N VAL A 18 -25.72 -10.41 7.63
CA VAL A 18 -26.18 -11.26 8.74
C VAL A 18 -26.22 -10.49 10.06
N LEU A 19 -25.28 -9.57 10.27
CA LEU A 19 -25.15 -8.81 11.52
C LEU A 19 -26.07 -7.58 11.59
N LEU A 20 -26.16 -6.83 10.50
CA LEU A 20 -26.77 -5.49 10.47
C LEU A 20 -28.07 -5.43 9.65
N GLY A 21 -28.40 -6.51 8.94
CA GLY A 21 -29.61 -6.63 8.13
C GLY A 21 -29.41 -6.37 6.63
N PRO A 22 -30.47 -6.57 5.83
CA PRO A 22 -30.45 -6.37 4.38
C PRO A 22 -30.28 -4.88 4.04
N GLY A 23 -29.23 -4.53 3.28
CA GLY A 23 -28.87 -3.16 2.90
C GLY A 23 -27.45 -2.75 3.34
N PHE A 24 -27.03 -3.18 4.53
CA PHE A 24 -25.67 -2.90 5.05
C PHE A 24 -24.57 -3.63 4.31
N ASP A 25 -24.91 -4.72 3.64
CA ASP A 25 -24.06 -5.45 2.72
C ASP A 25 -23.67 -4.60 1.49
N TYR A 26 -24.64 -3.90 0.89
CA TYR A 26 -24.38 -2.99 -0.23
C TYR A 26 -23.51 -1.81 0.21
N VAL A 27 -23.81 -1.20 1.36
CA VAL A 27 -23.01 -0.10 1.90
C VAL A 27 -21.58 -0.54 2.15
N THR A 28 -21.40 -1.72 2.76
CA THR A 28 -20.09 -2.29 3.04
C THR A 28 -19.34 -2.64 1.75
N ALA A 29 -20.03 -3.19 0.75
CA ALA A 29 -19.46 -3.48 -0.57
C ALA A 29 -18.98 -2.21 -1.28
N VAL A 30 -19.77 -1.14 -1.25
CA VAL A 30 -19.41 0.15 -1.85
C VAL A 30 -18.20 0.75 -1.15
N ILE A 31 -18.20 0.83 0.18
CA ILE A 31 -17.08 1.39 0.96
C ILE A 31 -15.80 0.59 0.70
N ARG A 32 -15.88 -0.74 0.73
CA ARG A 32 -14.75 -1.63 0.47
C ARG A 32 -14.22 -1.48 -0.95
N SER A 33 -15.12 -1.40 -1.93
CA SER A 33 -14.76 -1.18 -3.34
C SER A 33 -14.04 0.16 -3.52
N LEU A 34 -14.56 1.25 -2.93
CA LEU A 34 -13.94 2.57 -3.00
C LEU A 34 -12.55 2.58 -2.33
N ASN A 35 -12.43 1.99 -1.14
CA ASN A 35 -11.15 1.95 -0.42
C ASN A 35 -10.08 1.14 -1.18
N THR A 36 -10.44 -0.04 -1.68
CA THR A 36 -9.51 -0.91 -2.41
C THR A 36 -9.17 -0.37 -3.80
N PHE A 37 -10.12 0.29 -4.47
CA PHE A 37 -9.87 1.02 -5.71
C PHE A 37 -8.91 2.19 -5.48
N GLY A 38 -9.14 3.00 -4.43
CA GLY A 38 -8.23 4.07 -4.02
C GLY A 38 -6.82 3.58 -3.71
N GLY A 39 -6.68 2.45 -3.01
CA GLY A 39 -5.37 1.83 -2.78
C GLY A 39 -4.69 1.33 -4.06
N SER A 40 -5.46 0.83 -5.04
CA SER A 40 -4.93 0.45 -6.36
C SER A 40 -4.38 1.66 -7.11
N VAL A 41 -5.10 2.80 -7.07
CA VAL A 41 -4.65 4.08 -7.62
C VAL A 41 -3.39 4.57 -6.91
N ALA A 42 -3.36 4.53 -5.58
CA ALA A 42 -2.21 4.94 -4.78
C ALA A 42 -0.94 4.15 -5.15
N PHE A 43 -1.03 2.84 -5.37
CA PHE A 43 0.12 2.04 -5.82
C PHE A 43 0.66 2.48 -7.19
N ILE A 44 -0.21 2.86 -8.13
CA ILE A 44 0.22 3.38 -9.44
C ILE A 44 0.91 4.73 -9.29
N ILE A 45 0.39 5.62 -8.44
CA ILE A 45 1.03 6.91 -8.15
C ILE A 45 2.41 6.68 -7.50
N SER A 46 2.50 5.80 -6.49
CA SER A 46 3.78 5.49 -5.83
C SER A 46 4.83 4.91 -6.80
N VAL A 47 4.42 4.07 -7.76
CA VAL A 47 5.30 3.59 -8.83
C VAL A 47 5.84 4.76 -9.66
N GLY A 48 4.98 5.71 -10.03
CA GLY A 48 5.37 6.92 -10.75
C GLY A 48 6.31 7.83 -9.94
N ASP A 49 6.09 7.96 -8.63
CA ASP A 49 6.96 8.75 -7.75
C ASP A 49 8.36 8.13 -7.64
N ILE A 50 8.43 6.79 -7.53
CA ILE A 50 9.71 6.05 -7.52
C ILE A 50 10.47 6.28 -8.83
N PHE A 51 9.81 6.15 -9.99
CA PHE A 51 10.46 6.41 -11.27
C PHE A 51 10.95 7.85 -11.40
N LYS A 52 10.12 8.82 -11.01
CA LYS A 52 10.48 10.23 -11.01
C LYS A 52 11.73 10.48 -10.16
N ALA A 53 11.76 9.98 -8.93
CA ALA A 53 12.89 10.16 -8.03
C ALA A 53 14.18 9.49 -8.53
N ILE A 54 14.10 8.31 -9.17
CA ILE A 54 15.27 7.69 -9.82
C ILE A 54 15.79 8.54 -10.98
N LEU A 55 14.88 9.06 -11.82
CA LEU A 55 15.23 9.81 -13.02
C LEU A 55 15.77 11.19 -12.72
N GLU A 56 15.22 11.90 -11.74
CA GLU A 56 15.69 13.22 -11.31
C GLU A 56 17.15 13.18 -10.86
N ASN A 57 17.56 12.08 -10.22
CA ASN A 57 18.92 11.87 -9.73
C ASN A 57 19.90 11.30 -10.78
N THR A 58 19.42 10.99 -12.00
CA THR A 58 20.24 10.42 -13.09
C THR A 58 20.53 11.46 -14.18
N ASN A 59 21.58 11.26 -14.99
CA ASN A 59 21.83 12.01 -16.23
C ASN A 59 20.89 11.62 -17.39
N ALA A 60 19.65 11.25 -17.09
CA ALA A 60 18.67 10.84 -18.10
C ALA A 60 18.24 12.02 -19.00
N PRO A 61 17.89 11.77 -20.28
CA PRO A 61 17.34 12.78 -21.18
C PRO A 61 16.14 13.53 -20.58
N GLU A 62 16.01 14.83 -20.88
CA GLU A 62 14.93 15.69 -20.34
C GLU A 62 13.53 15.14 -20.59
N TYR A 63 13.33 14.41 -21.70
CA TYR A 63 12.05 13.76 -21.99
C TYR A 63 11.62 12.77 -20.90
N TRP A 64 12.54 11.96 -20.37
CA TRP A 64 12.22 10.99 -19.32
C TRP A 64 11.95 11.66 -17.98
N LYS A 65 12.63 12.78 -17.70
CA LYS A 65 12.39 13.63 -16.53
C LYS A 65 11.06 14.40 -16.62
N SER A 66 10.55 14.61 -17.83
CA SER A 66 9.25 15.26 -18.05
C SER A 66 8.10 14.43 -17.50
N LYS A 67 7.01 15.10 -17.10
CA LYS A 67 5.76 14.46 -16.66
C LYS A 67 5.24 13.42 -17.66
N SER A 68 5.38 13.71 -18.96
CA SER A 68 4.94 12.80 -20.02
C SER A 68 5.80 11.53 -20.09
N GLY A 69 7.12 11.65 -19.90
CA GLY A 69 8.04 10.51 -19.86
C GLY A 69 7.78 9.62 -18.65
N ASN A 70 7.59 10.20 -17.47
CA ASN A 70 7.24 9.44 -16.27
C ASN A 70 5.92 8.68 -16.43
N ARG A 71 4.88 9.35 -16.97
CA ARG A 71 3.59 8.71 -17.25
C ARG A 71 3.72 7.54 -18.22
N LEU A 72 4.58 7.66 -19.24
CA LEU A 72 4.85 6.59 -20.19
C LEU A 72 5.52 5.39 -19.50
N LEU A 73 6.52 5.63 -18.64
CA LEU A 73 7.21 4.57 -17.88
C LEU A 73 6.26 3.85 -16.92
N THR A 74 5.48 4.59 -16.14
CA THR A 74 4.47 4.03 -15.25
C THR A 74 3.44 3.21 -16.03
N SER A 75 2.98 3.70 -17.18
CA SER A 75 2.03 2.98 -18.03
C SER A 75 2.63 1.72 -18.63
N LEU A 76 3.91 1.76 -19.04
CA LEU A 76 4.63 0.62 -19.61
C LEU A 76 4.85 -0.46 -18.55
N LEU A 77 5.30 -0.10 -17.35
CA LEU A 77 5.42 -1.04 -16.23
C LEU A 77 4.05 -1.63 -15.86
N TRP A 78 3.01 -0.79 -15.81
CA TRP A 78 1.66 -1.24 -15.53
C TRP A 78 1.17 -2.25 -16.58
N LEU A 79 1.38 -1.97 -17.87
CA LEU A 79 0.95 -2.84 -18.97
C LEU A 79 1.70 -4.17 -19.00
N THR A 80 3.01 -4.14 -18.69
CA THR A 80 3.89 -5.31 -18.81
C THR A 80 3.93 -6.18 -17.56
N VAL A 81 3.75 -5.59 -16.37
CA VAL A 81 3.88 -6.28 -15.09
C VAL A 81 2.55 -6.27 -14.32
N MET A 82 2.00 -5.10 -14.02
CA MET A 82 0.87 -5.01 -13.08
C MET A 82 -0.41 -5.63 -13.67
N LEU A 83 -0.78 -5.30 -14.90
CA LEU A 83 -1.99 -5.76 -15.57
C LEU A 83 -2.01 -7.28 -15.79
N PRO A 84 -0.96 -7.93 -16.36
CA PRO A 84 -0.93 -9.38 -16.53
C PRO A 84 -1.06 -10.13 -15.20
N LEU A 85 -0.58 -9.55 -14.10
CA LEU A 85 -0.67 -10.14 -12.77
C LEU A 85 -2.10 -10.13 -12.18
N VAL A 86 -2.99 -9.24 -12.65
CA VAL A 86 -4.39 -9.18 -12.16
C VAL A 86 -5.33 -10.14 -12.90
N ILE A 87 -5.00 -10.53 -14.14
CA ILE A 87 -5.85 -11.37 -14.99
C ILE A 87 -6.07 -12.80 -14.42
N PRO A 88 -5.07 -13.47 -13.80
CA PRO A 88 -5.25 -14.79 -13.23
C PRO A 88 -6.32 -14.81 -12.14
N ARG A 89 -7.24 -15.79 -12.22
CA ARG A 89 -8.28 -15.98 -11.20
C ARG A 89 -7.72 -16.41 -9.84
N HIS A 90 -6.61 -17.16 -9.85
CA HIS A 90 -5.99 -17.73 -8.66
C HIS A 90 -4.54 -17.23 -8.49
N VAL A 91 -4.22 -16.87 -7.26
CA VAL A 91 -3.08 -16.03 -6.87
C VAL A 91 -1.87 -16.87 -6.44
N ASN A 92 -1.91 -18.20 -6.66
CA ASN A 92 -0.94 -19.13 -6.05
C ASN A 92 0.52 -18.81 -6.37
N SER A 93 0.81 -18.29 -7.57
CA SER A 93 2.16 -17.85 -7.95
C SER A 93 2.59 -16.55 -7.26
N LEU A 94 1.65 -15.64 -7.02
CA LEU A 94 1.91 -14.33 -6.41
C LEU A 94 2.27 -14.43 -4.93
N ARG A 95 1.93 -15.54 -4.24
CA ARG A 95 2.35 -15.78 -2.85
C ARG A 95 3.88 -15.70 -2.70
N HIS A 96 4.62 -16.25 -3.66
CA HIS A 96 6.08 -16.21 -3.65
C HIS A 96 6.62 -14.79 -3.89
N ILE A 97 6.03 -14.07 -4.86
CA ILE A 97 6.42 -12.70 -5.19
C ILE A 97 6.10 -11.75 -4.02
N SER A 98 4.96 -11.93 -3.36
CA SER A 98 4.60 -11.16 -2.17
C SER A 98 5.53 -11.42 -0.99
N ALA A 99 5.99 -12.66 -0.79
CA ALA A 99 6.96 -12.99 0.25
C ALA A 99 8.31 -12.29 -0.01
N VAL A 100 8.78 -12.29 -1.26
CA VAL A 100 9.97 -11.53 -1.67
C VAL A 100 9.78 -10.03 -1.43
N GLY A 101 8.59 -9.50 -1.72
CA GLY A 101 8.26 -8.11 -1.42
C GLY A 101 8.37 -7.74 0.07
N ILE A 102 8.01 -8.65 0.98
CA ILE A 102 8.17 -8.42 2.42
C ILE A 102 9.64 -8.34 2.82
N VAL A 103 10.51 -9.17 2.23
CA VAL A 103 11.95 -9.12 2.45
C VAL A 103 12.52 -7.76 2.05
N PHE A 104 12.07 -7.20 0.91
CA PHE A 104 12.48 -5.87 0.49
C PHE A 104 11.98 -4.75 1.42
N VAL A 105 10.79 -4.89 2.00
CA VAL A 105 10.30 -3.93 3.02
C VAL A 105 11.18 -3.99 4.27
N ILE A 106 11.54 -5.19 4.75
CA ILE A 106 12.45 -5.35 5.89
C ILE A 106 13.81 -4.75 5.57
N TYR A 107 14.35 -5.00 4.38
CA TYR A 107 15.60 -4.39 3.92
C TYR A 107 15.53 -2.86 3.95
N PHE A 108 14.45 -2.27 3.44
CA PHE A 108 14.25 -0.82 3.49
C PHE A 108 14.26 -0.28 4.92
N VAL A 109 13.58 -0.94 5.86
CA VAL A 109 13.60 -0.52 7.28
C VAL A 109 14.99 -0.62 7.89
N VAL A 110 15.73 -1.71 7.62
CA VAL A 110 17.11 -1.85 8.10
C VAL A 110 18.00 -0.76 7.51
N MET A 111 17.86 -0.46 6.22
CA MET A 111 18.59 0.60 5.55
C MET A 111 18.31 1.96 6.19
N LEU A 112 17.04 2.28 6.48
CA LEU A 112 16.65 3.50 7.20
C LEU A 112 17.31 3.59 8.58
N ILE A 113 17.30 2.51 9.35
CA ILE A 113 17.90 2.48 10.69
C ILE A 113 19.41 2.75 10.61
N VAL A 114 20.10 2.10 9.67
CA VAL A 114 21.55 2.26 9.49
C VAL A 114 21.89 3.66 9.00
N HIS A 115 21.18 4.18 8.00
CA HIS A 115 21.41 5.53 7.47
C HIS A 115 21.11 6.60 8.53
N SER A 116 19.98 6.48 9.22
CA SER A 116 19.61 7.38 10.32
C SER A 116 20.65 7.35 11.45
N GLY A 117 21.17 6.16 11.80
CA GLY A 117 22.19 6.00 12.83
C GLY A 117 23.57 6.54 12.44
N MET A 118 23.94 6.49 11.15
CA MET A 118 25.25 6.93 10.65
C MET A 118 25.29 8.41 10.27
N ASN A 119 24.22 8.93 9.65
CA ASN A 119 24.17 10.26 9.06
C ASN A 119 23.13 11.16 9.76
N GLY A 120 21.89 10.70 9.91
CA GLY A 120 20.77 11.50 10.42
C GLY A 120 20.93 11.98 11.86
N LEU A 121 21.38 11.10 12.76
CA LEU A 121 21.51 11.39 14.19
C LEU A 121 22.65 12.39 14.49
N SER A 122 23.71 12.39 13.70
CA SER A 122 24.87 13.28 13.88
C SER A 122 24.62 14.70 13.38
N GLU A 123 23.88 14.83 12.28
CA GLU A 123 23.65 16.10 11.59
C GLU A 123 22.41 16.83 12.13
N ASN A 124 21.30 16.11 12.40
CA ASN A 124 20.07 16.73 12.92
C ASN A 124 20.03 16.85 14.45
N ALA A 125 20.84 16.12 15.22
CA ALA A 125 20.90 16.30 16.68
C ALA A 125 21.39 17.70 17.10
N LYS A 126 22.03 18.44 16.18
CA LYS A 126 22.42 19.85 16.41
C LYS A 126 21.23 20.82 16.35
N ASN A 127 20.11 20.42 15.74
CA ASN A 127 18.88 21.19 15.60
C ASN A 127 17.68 20.47 16.28
N LEU A 128 17.91 19.90 17.46
CA LEU A 128 16.88 19.20 18.24
C LEU A 128 16.09 20.20 19.09
N HIS A 129 14.83 20.46 18.75
CA HIS A 129 13.97 21.36 19.50
C HIS A 129 12.95 20.55 20.31
N VAL A 130 13.01 20.64 21.65
CA VAL A 130 12.12 19.88 22.57
C VAL A 130 10.66 20.33 22.47
N THR A 131 10.44 21.59 22.07
CA THR A 131 9.13 22.18 21.82
C THR A 131 9.30 23.32 20.82
N GLY A 132 8.50 23.34 19.75
CA GLY A 132 8.60 24.39 18.73
C GLY A 132 7.35 24.47 17.87
N SER A 133 7.07 25.68 17.39
CA SER A 133 6.10 25.90 16.32
C SER A 133 6.63 25.30 15.02
N THR A 134 5.73 24.86 14.13
CA THR A 134 5.99 24.19 12.83
C THR A 134 6.80 25.01 11.82
N THR A 135 7.38 26.13 12.22
CA THR A 135 8.16 27.05 11.35
C THR A 135 9.64 26.71 11.24
N ASP A 136 10.21 25.85 12.11
CA ASP A 136 11.62 25.44 12.03
C ASP A 136 11.81 24.05 11.42
N GLU A 137 12.85 23.89 10.60
CA GLU A 137 13.23 22.66 9.88
C GLU A 137 13.78 21.54 10.79
N GLY A 138 13.85 21.77 12.10
CA GLY A 138 14.37 20.83 13.10
C GLY A 138 13.44 19.65 13.44
N ILE A 139 13.95 18.75 14.29
CA ILE A 139 13.20 17.62 14.85
C ILE A 139 12.42 18.12 16.07
N HIS A 140 11.09 18.02 16.02
CA HIS A 140 10.20 18.38 17.13
C HIS A 140 9.65 17.11 17.77
N LEU A 141 10.00 16.87 19.03
CA LEU A 141 9.56 15.66 19.76
C LEU A 141 8.07 15.74 20.16
N PHE A 142 7.53 16.95 20.34
CA PHE A 142 6.13 17.19 20.69
C PHE A 142 5.56 18.33 19.85
N GLY A 143 4.64 17.99 18.94
CA GLY A 143 3.89 18.98 18.17
C GLY A 143 2.78 19.61 19.00
N THR A 144 2.73 20.93 19.05
CA THR A 144 1.62 21.68 19.66
C THR A 144 0.59 22.04 18.59
N GLY A 145 -0.63 21.50 18.65
CA GLY A 145 -1.74 21.86 17.76
C GLY A 145 -2.53 20.69 17.16
N ASN A 146 -3.45 20.99 16.25
CA ASN A 146 -4.34 20.01 15.61
C ASN A 146 -3.67 19.13 14.54
N THR A 147 -2.43 19.42 14.15
CA THR A 147 -1.66 18.64 13.16
C THR A 147 -1.45 17.18 13.59
N ALA A 148 -1.52 16.88 14.90
CA ALA A 148 -1.50 15.51 15.40
C ALA A 148 -2.71 14.67 14.90
N LEU A 149 -3.83 15.32 14.57
CA LEU A 149 -5.01 14.64 14.01
C LEU A 149 -4.77 14.14 12.59
N ASP A 150 -3.95 14.83 11.79
CA ASP A 150 -3.60 14.40 10.42
C ASP A 150 -2.79 13.09 10.48
N GLY A 151 -1.81 13.02 11.40
CA GLY A 151 -1.03 11.79 11.64
C GLY A 151 -1.88 10.61 12.12
N LEU A 152 -2.95 10.88 12.89
CA LEU A 152 -3.88 9.85 13.34
C LEU A 152 -4.68 9.24 12.16
N GLY A 153 -5.06 10.06 11.18
CA GLY A 153 -5.70 9.58 9.94
C GLY A 153 -4.81 8.62 9.15
N VAL A 154 -3.56 9.01 8.91
CA VAL A 154 -2.55 8.17 8.23
C VAL A 154 -2.27 6.89 9.01
N PHE A 155 -2.16 6.99 10.33
CA PHE A 155 -1.97 5.83 11.20
C PHE A 155 -3.15 4.85 11.10
N MET A 156 -4.39 5.33 11.19
CA MET A 156 -5.56 4.48 11.02
C MET A 156 -5.57 3.82 9.65
N PHE A 157 -5.26 4.56 8.57
CA PHE A 157 -5.20 4.04 7.21
C PHE A 157 -4.12 2.96 7.03
N ALA A 158 -2.93 3.16 7.61
CA ALA A 158 -1.81 2.23 7.52
C ALA A 158 -2.12 0.85 8.13
N PHE A 159 -2.97 0.80 9.16
CA PHE A 159 -3.40 -0.43 9.82
C PHE A 159 -4.72 -1.00 9.27
N LEU A 160 -5.24 -0.49 8.15
CA LEU A 160 -6.43 -1.04 7.48
C LEU A 160 -6.12 -2.37 6.76
N CYS A 161 -6.06 -3.48 7.51
CA CYS A 161 -5.92 -4.82 6.93
C CYS A 161 -7.25 -5.60 6.86
N GLN A 162 -8.29 -5.15 7.56
CA GLN A 162 -9.56 -5.87 7.71
C GLN A 162 -10.29 -6.06 6.39
N VAL A 163 -10.08 -5.19 5.42
CA VAL A 163 -10.75 -5.27 4.10
C VAL A 163 -10.36 -6.52 3.31
N ASN A 164 -9.22 -7.14 3.60
CA ASN A 164 -8.72 -8.34 2.93
C ASN A 164 -8.76 -9.58 3.84
N SER A 165 -9.26 -9.43 5.08
CA SER A 165 -9.21 -10.49 6.10
C SER A 165 -9.96 -11.75 5.70
N PHE A 166 -11.06 -11.63 4.93
CA PHE A 166 -11.86 -12.76 4.48
C PHE A 166 -11.18 -13.54 3.35
N GLU A 167 -10.56 -12.87 2.37
CA GLU A 167 -9.77 -13.56 1.35
C GLU A 167 -8.65 -14.38 2.00
N VAL A 168 -7.91 -13.76 2.92
CA VAL A 168 -6.80 -14.42 3.64
C VAL A 168 -7.31 -15.59 4.48
N TYR A 169 -8.46 -15.44 5.15
CA TYR A 169 -9.05 -16.52 5.94
C TYR A 169 -9.45 -17.73 5.07
N TRP A 170 -9.99 -17.48 3.87
CA TRP A 170 -10.45 -18.56 3.00
C TRP A 170 -9.31 -19.31 2.31
N ASP A 171 -8.19 -18.61 2.06
CA ASP A 171 -6.96 -19.18 1.51
C ASP A 171 -6.09 -19.92 2.54
N MET A 172 -6.42 -19.84 3.83
CA MET A 172 -5.70 -20.55 4.89
C MET A 172 -5.98 -22.07 4.83
N SER A 173 -4.93 -22.90 4.84
CA SER A 173 -5.04 -24.37 4.77
C SER A 173 -5.88 -24.94 5.93
N ASP A 174 -5.63 -24.46 7.16
CA ASP A 174 -6.33 -24.89 8.37
C ASP A 174 -7.23 -23.77 8.90
N ARG A 175 -8.49 -23.77 8.46
CA ARG A 175 -9.46 -22.72 8.79
C ARG A 175 -9.98 -22.87 10.22
N SER A 176 -9.38 -22.11 11.14
CA SER A 176 -9.87 -21.96 12.51
C SER A 176 -9.84 -20.50 12.93
N ALA A 177 -10.92 -20.02 13.54
CA ALA A 177 -11.01 -18.62 13.98
C ALA A 177 -9.91 -18.26 15.00
N SER A 178 -9.59 -19.15 15.94
CA SER A 178 -8.53 -18.91 16.92
C SER A 178 -7.16 -18.81 16.27
N ARG A 179 -6.89 -19.65 15.26
CA ARG A 179 -5.62 -19.61 14.50
C ARG A 179 -5.54 -18.33 13.67
N PHE A 180 -6.62 -17.95 13.00
CA PHE A 180 -6.67 -16.70 12.24
C PHE A 180 -6.45 -15.47 13.12
N THR A 181 -7.07 -15.41 14.30
CA THR A 181 -6.85 -14.33 15.26
C THR A 181 -5.39 -14.29 15.73
N LEU A 182 -4.79 -15.44 16.07
CA LEU A 182 -3.40 -15.51 16.49
C LEU A 182 -2.44 -15.05 15.37
N CYS A 183 -2.61 -15.57 14.14
CA CYS A 183 -1.81 -15.17 12.99
C CYS A 183 -1.98 -13.67 12.68
N SER A 184 -3.21 -13.15 12.76
CA SER A 184 -3.48 -11.73 12.56
C SER A 184 -2.84 -10.87 13.64
N ALA A 185 -2.88 -11.29 14.91
CA ALA A 185 -2.25 -10.57 16.02
C ALA A 185 -0.72 -10.50 15.84
N ILE A 186 -0.09 -11.61 15.46
CA ILE A 186 1.35 -11.65 15.16
C ILE A 186 1.68 -10.75 13.97
N ALA A 187 0.90 -10.82 12.88
CA ALA A 187 1.10 -9.97 11.71
C ALA A 187 0.97 -8.47 12.05
N MET A 188 -0.03 -8.10 12.85
CA MET A 188 -0.23 -6.72 13.30
C MET A 188 0.90 -6.23 14.19
N LEU A 189 1.42 -7.07 15.09
CA LEU A 189 2.58 -6.73 15.92
C LEU A 189 3.83 -6.49 15.06
N LEU A 190 4.06 -7.33 14.04
CA LEU A 190 5.17 -7.15 13.10
C LEU A 190 5.01 -5.86 12.29
N CYS A 191 3.82 -5.58 11.76
CA CYS A 191 3.53 -4.31 11.08
C CYS A 191 3.76 -3.11 12.01
N PHE A 192 3.36 -3.21 13.28
CA PHE A 192 3.59 -2.15 14.26
C PHE A 192 5.07 -1.85 14.46
N ILE A 193 5.91 -2.88 14.59
CA ILE A 193 7.36 -2.72 14.70
C ILE A 193 7.93 -2.07 13.43
N VAL A 194 7.59 -2.61 12.25
CA VAL A 194 8.11 -2.11 10.96
C VAL A 194 7.69 -0.67 10.70
N TYR A 195 6.42 -0.32 10.87
CA TYR A 195 5.90 1.03 10.67
C TYR A 195 6.42 2.00 11.73
N GLY A 196 6.46 1.56 13.00
CA GLY A 196 7.01 2.35 14.10
C GLY A 196 8.48 2.69 13.88
N SER A 197 9.30 1.71 13.51
CA SER A 197 10.71 1.95 13.15
C SER A 197 10.84 2.88 11.95
N THR A 198 10.07 2.66 10.89
CA THR A 198 10.10 3.54 9.69
C THR A 198 9.76 4.99 10.04
N ALA A 199 8.71 5.20 10.85
CA ALA A 199 8.28 6.53 11.26
C ALA A 199 9.32 7.21 12.16
N VAL A 200 9.85 6.51 13.16
CA VAL A 200 10.85 7.06 14.09
C VAL A 200 12.15 7.39 13.34
N PHE A 201 12.76 6.42 12.67
CA PHE A 201 14.06 6.62 12.03
C PHE A 201 13.97 7.52 10.79
N GLY A 202 12.88 7.46 10.02
CA GLY A 202 12.63 8.39 8.91
C GLY A 202 12.45 9.84 9.38
N TYR A 203 11.76 10.05 10.51
CA TYR A 203 11.65 11.39 11.10
C TYR A 203 12.97 11.88 11.70
N LEU A 204 13.76 11.00 12.31
CA LEU A 204 15.10 11.34 12.83
C LEU A 204 16.08 11.74 11.71
N ASP A 205 15.89 11.21 10.50
CA ASP A 205 16.79 11.49 9.38
C ASP A 205 16.47 12.80 8.65
N PHE A 206 15.19 13.17 8.55
CA PHE A 206 14.77 14.33 7.76
C PHE A 206 14.01 15.42 8.52
N GLY A 207 13.62 15.17 9.77
CA GLY A 207 12.80 16.09 10.57
C GLY A 207 11.49 16.45 9.85
N ASN A 208 11.13 17.72 9.88
CA ASN A 208 9.91 18.24 9.25
C ASN A 208 9.88 18.14 7.71
N ARG A 209 10.98 17.74 7.06
CA ARG A 209 11.00 17.52 5.59
C ARG A 209 10.32 16.22 5.17
N ALA A 210 10.09 15.28 6.10
CA ALA A 210 9.42 14.00 5.86
C ALA A 210 7.90 14.17 5.65
N THR A 211 7.50 14.82 4.57
CA THR A 211 6.11 15.28 4.34
C THR A 211 5.21 14.24 3.67
N VAL A 212 5.73 13.35 2.83
CA VAL A 212 4.90 12.40 2.05
C VAL A 212 5.46 10.97 2.06
N SER A 213 6.74 10.79 1.73
CA SER A 213 7.40 9.48 1.80
C SER A 213 8.88 9.65 2.08
N ALA A 214 9.35 9.08 3.20
CA ALA A 214 10.77 9.14 3.58
C ALA A 214 11.70 8.59 2.49
N LEU A 215 11.24 7.56 1.75
CA LEU A 215 12.01 6.98 0.65
C LEU A 215 12.40 8.03 -0.41
N LEU A 216 11.45 8.91 -0.77
CA LEU A 216 11.61 9.89 -1.85
C LEU A 216 12.59 11.03 -1.50
N LEU A 217 12.98 11.14 -0.22
CA LEU A 217 13.96 12.12 0.22
C LEU A 217 15.41 11.63 0.05
N TYR A 218 15.63 10.32 -0.07
CA TYR A 218 16.96 9.77 -0.33
C TYR A 218 17.34 9.89 -1.80
N ASN A 219 18.65 9.97 -2.07
CA ASN A 219 19.18 9.96 -3.43
C ASN A 219 19.56 8.53 -3.88
N PRO A 220 18.75 7.87 -4.73
CA PRO A 220 19.01 6.49 -5.13
C PRO A 220 20.26 6.35 -6.01
N VAL A 221 20.70 7.38 -6.73
CA VAL A 221 21.81 7.27 -7.68
C VAL A 221 23.17 7.42 -6.98
N LYS A 222 23.21 8.21 -5.91
CA LYS A 222 24.43 8.43 -5.14
C LYS A 222 24.73 7.26 -4.18
N GLU A 223 23.68 6.64 -3.64
CA GLU A 223 23.77 5.60 -2.61
C GLU A 223 23.21 4.27 -3.13
N PRO A 224 24.06 3.27 -3.42
CA PRO A 224 23.60 2.01 -4.02
C PRO A 224 22.62 1.23 -3.12
N GLU A 225 22.75 1.33 -1.80
CA GLU A 225 21.83 0.76 -0.82
C GLU A 225 20.42 1.34 -0.94
N VAL A 226 20.30 2.65 -1.22
CA VAL A 226 19.02 3.31 -1.46
C VAL A 226 18.42 2.81 -2.78
N MET A 227 19.23 2.66 -3.84
CA MET A 227 18.74 2.11 -5.11
C MET A 227 18.10 0.72 -4.95
N VAL A 228 18.73 -0.15 -4.15
CA VAL A 228 18.19 -1.48 -3.88
C VAL A 228 16.84 -1.40 -3.15
N ALA A 229 16.69 -0.46 -2.21
CA ALA A 229 15.42 -0.23 -1.53
C ALA A 229 14.32 0.29 -2.47
N TYR A 230 14.66 1.20 -3.40
CA TYR A 230 13.77 1.70 -4.43
C TYR A 230 13.25 0.58 -5.34
N ILE A 231 14.16 -0.24 -5.87
CA ILE A 231 13.80 -1.40 -6.71
C ILE A 231 12.96 -2.41 -5.92
N GLY A 232 13.34 -2.67 -4.67
CA GLY A 232 12.62 -3.58 -3.79
C GLY A 232 11.19 -3.14 -3.51
N LEU A 233 10.98 -1.84 -3.23
CA LEU A 233 9.65 -1.27 -3.04
C LEU A 233 8.85 -1.25 -4.35
N LEU A 234 9.48 -1.02 -5.50
CA LEU A 234 8.83 -1.14 -6.80
C LEU A 234 8.28 -2.56 -7.03
N VAL A 235 9.09 -3.60 -6.73
CA VAL A 235 8.66 -5.00 -6.79
C VAL A 235 7.52 -5.28 -5.82
N LYS A 236 7.60 -4.77 -4.58
CA LYS A 236 6.53 -4.91 -3.58
C LYS A 236 5.21 -4.28 -4.06
N LEU A 237 5.25 -3.09 -4.64
CA LEU A 237 4.06 -2.41 -5.17
C LEU A 237 3.43 -3.21 -6.31
N CYS A 238 4.25 -3.70 -7.24
CA CYS A 238 3.80 -4.57 -8.34
C CYS A 238 3.14 -5.85 -7.81
N ALA A 239 3.69 -6.47 -6.76
CA ALA A 239 3.13 -7.67 -6.14
C ALA A 239 1.82 -7.38 -5.37
N SER A 240 1.66 -6.18 -4.82
CA SER A 240 0.52 -5.80 -3.97
C SER A 240 -0.71 -5.36 -4.78
N PHE A 241 -0.48 -4.77 -5.95
CA PHE A 241 -1.52 -4.33 -6.88
C PHE A 241 -2.57 -5.40 -7.24
N PRO A 242 -2.20 -6.61 -7.69
CA PRO A 242 -3.17 -7.66 -8.00
C PRO A 242 -3.96 -8.10 -6.76
N ILE A 243 -3.34 -8.15 -5.58
CA ILE A 243 -4.00 -8.56 -4.33
C ILE A 243 -5.12 -7.57 -3.97
N ILE A 244 -4.84 -6.27 -4.00
CA ILE A 244 -5.86 -5.27 -3.68
C ILE A 244 -6.94 -5.19 -4.76
N SER A 245 -6.56 -5.34 -6.03
CA SER A 245 -7.50 -5.35 -7.15
C SER A 245 -8.44 -6.55 -7.10
N MET A 246 -8.00 -7.70 -6.56
CA MET A 246 -8.87 -8.84 -6.31
C MET A 246 -9.93 -8.57 -5.25
N ALA A 247 -9.59 -7.83 -4.19
CA ALA A 247 -10.57 -7.41 -3.19
C ALA A 247 -11.63 -6.46 -3.80
N THR A 248 -11.21 -5.50 -4.64
CA THR A 248 -12.13 -4.62 -5.38
C THR A 248 -13.06 -5.44 -6.29
N ARG A 249 -12.50 -6.39 -7.04
CA ARG A 249 -13.25 -7.28 -7.94
C ARG A 249 -14.29 -8.10 -7.18
N ASN A 250 -13.89 -8.72 -6.07
CA ASN A 250 -14.79 -9.56 -5.27
C ASN A 250 -15.94 -8.76 -4.67
N SER A 251 -15.65 -7.54 -4.21
CA SER A 251 -16.67 -6.63 -3.65
C SER A 251 -17.65 -6.13 -4.73
N LEU A 252 -17.15 -5.86 -5.94
CA LEU A 252 -17.99 -5.50 -7.09
C LEU A 252 -18.87 -6.67 -7.53
N TYR A 253 -18.32 -7.88 -7.61
CA TYR A 253 -19.11 -9.09 -7.92
C TYR A 253 -20.22 -9.32 -6.90
N HIS A 254 -19.94 -9.10 -5.60
CA HIS A 254 -20.98 -9.16 -4.57
C HIS A 254 -22.10 -8.13 -4.81
N SER A 255 -21.73 -6.89 -5.13
CA SER A 255 -22.68 -5.79 -5.38
C SER A 255 -23.62 -6.08 -6.57
N VAL A 256 -23.10 -6.74 -7.62
CA VAL A 256 -23.86 -7.10 -8.83
C VAL A 256 -24.58 -8.45 -8.67
N GLY A 257 -24.35 -9.18 -7.58
CA GLY A 257 -24.92 -10.52 -7.35
C GLY A 257 -24.29 -11.60 -8.24
N TRP A 258 -23.07 -11.38 -8.71
CA TRP A 258 -22.33 -12.31 -9.56
C TRP A 258 -21.47 -13.26 -8.73
N ASP A 259 -21.55 -14.55 -9.06
CA ASP A 259 -20.72 -15.58 -8.43
C ASP A 259 -19.35 -15.64 -9.16
N PRO A 260 -18.23 -15.34 -8.48
CA PRO A 260 -16.90 -15.29 -9.09
C PRO A 260 -16.50 -16.59 -9.81
N ASP A 261 -16.98 -17.73 -9.31
CA ASP A 261 -16.62 -19.06 -9.80
C ASP A 261 -17.43 -19.48 -11.04
N LYS A 262 -18.63 -18.92 -11.22
CA LYS A 262 -19.55 -19.26 -12.34
C LYS A 262 -19.47 -18.28 -13.51
N LEU A 263 -18.76 -17.17 -13.37
CA LEU A 263 -18.65 -16.17 -14.42
C LEU A 263 -17.85 -16.71 -15.62
N PRO A 264 -18.29 -16.49 -16.88
CA PRO A 264 -17.45 -16.79 -18.04
C PRO A 264 -16.17 -15.94 -18.03
N PHE A 265 -15.05 -16.52 -18.48
CA PHE A 265 -13.72 -15.90 -18.41
C PHE A 265 -13.63 -14.55 -19.13
N TRP A 266 -14.29 -14.41 -20.27
CA TRP A 266 -14.28 -13.14 -21.01
C TRP A 266 -14.95 -11.98 -20.25
N LYS A 267 -16.10 -12.22 -19.57
CA LYS A 267 -16.73 -11.20 -18.70
C LYS A 267 -15.83 -10.82 -17.54
N HIS A 268 -15.14 -11.81 -16.97
CA HIS A 268 -14.18 -11.60 -15.89
C HIS A 268 -13.02 -10.71 -16.36
N CYS A 269 -12.43 -11.00 -17.52
CA CYS A 269 -11.37 -10.20 -18.11
C CYS A 269 -11.83 -8.76 -18.37
N ILE A 270 -13.03 -8.56 -18.92
CA ILE A 270 -13.57 -7.21 -19.16
C ILE A 270 -13.62 -6.42 -17.86
N VAL A 271 -14.20 -6.99 -16.79
CA VAL A 271 -14.32 -6.29 -15.50
C VAL A 271 -12.94 -5.96 -14.92
N VAL A 272 -12.05 -6.95 -14.85
CA VAL A 272 -10.71 -6.75 -14.27
C VAL A 272 -9.89 -5.73 -15.06
N VAL A 273 -9.87 -5.84 -16.39
CA VAL A 273 -9.16 -4.89 -17.26
C VAL A 273 -9.78 -3.50 -17.15
N SER A 274 -11.11 -3.38 -17.15
CA SER A 274 -11.76 -2.07 -17.01
C SER A 274 -11.45 -1.39 -15.68
N LEU A 275 -11.45 -2.13 -14.56
CA LEU A 275 -11.06 -1.62 -13.24
C LEU A 275 -9.60 -1.21 -13.20
N ALA A 276 -8.71 -2.03 -13.76
CA ALA A 276 -7.29 -1.75 -13.78
C ALA A 276 -6.98 -0.52 -14.67
N VAL A 277 -7.63 -0.39 -15.83
CA VAL A 277 -7.50 0.78 -16.71
C VAL A 277 -8.05 2.02 -16.04
N ALA A 278 -9.20 1.94 -15.37
CA ALA A 278 -9.72 3.05 -14.59
C ALA A 278 -8.70 3.48 -13.52
N ALA A 279 -8.15 2.54 -12.75
CA ALA A 279 -7.14 2.83 -11.75
C ALA A 279 -5.89 3.51 -12.35
N LEU A 280 -5.44 3.07 -13.54
CA LEU A 280 -4.34 3.70 -14.26
C LEU A 280 -4.67 5.14 -14.65
N LEU A 281 -5.85 5.40 -15.22
CA LEU A 281 -6.26 6.75 -15.60
C LEU A 281 -6.26 7.67 -14.37
N PHE A 282 -6.90 7.26 -13.28
CA PHE A 282 -6.88 8.03 -12.04
C PHE A 282 -5.45 8.22 -11.52
N GLY A 283 -4.60 7.20 -11.53
CA GLY A 283 -3.20 7.30 -11.07
C GLY A 283 -2.31 8.19 -11.93
N LEU A 284 -2.57 8.34 -13.23
CA LEU A 284 -1.80 9.21 -14.11
C LEU A 284 -2.24 10.69 -14.05
N PHE A 285 -3.51 10.93 -13.75
CA PHE A 285 -4.11 12.27 -13.72
C PHE A 285 -4.20 12.88 -12.32
N ILE A 286 -4.24 12.08 -11.25
CA ILE A 286 -4.18 12.58 -9.87
C ILE A 286 -2.70 12.78 -9.47
N PRO A 287 -2.28 14.01 -9.15
CA PRO A 287 -0.87 14.35 -9.01
C PRO A 287 -0.24 14.07 -7.64
N SER A 288 -0.98 13.61 -6.62
CA SER A 288 -0.42 13.41 -5.27
C SER A 288 -1.24 12.47 -4.39
N ILE A 289 -0.54 11.60 -3.64
CA ILE A 289 -1.08 10.79 -2.54
C ILE A 289 -1.03 11.63 -1.26
N ASN A 290 -1.87 12.66 -1.14
CA ASN A 290 -2.15 13.23 0.18
C ASN A 290 -3.52 12.70 0.61
N MET A 291 -3.51 11.84 1.63
CA MET A 291 -4.67 11.54 2.46
C MET A 291 -4.61 12.44 3.69
#